data_AF-A0A6G1IM34-F1
#
_entry.id   AF-A0A6G1IM34-F1
#
_cell.length_a   1.000
_cell.length_b   1.000
_cell.length_c   1.000
_cell.angle_alpha   90.00
_cell.angle_beta   90.00
_cell.angle_gamma   90.00
#
_symmetry.space_group_name_H-M   'P 1'
#
loop_
_entity.id
_entity.type
_entity.pdbx_description
1 polymer ?
#
loop_
_entity_poly.entity_id
_entity_poly.type
_entity_poly.pdbx_seq_one_letter_code
_entity_poly.pdbx_strand_id
1 'polypeptide(L)'
;MSSVIGGLSIHGHNAGSPTKMPRIEGFMFFEKKLIGQYARFMRALRIADDCGCATGGRDADYGRPLKPPVWLAPLNPLSYRLGAHLHGLSALLLPAPGHTDNDHRAAMGKMVTMTREHLELLRSSAFESEHAQLYDTSYMQHEAAAMALEQEIEHSLASISPDENSDEHRRIVKTQITLHRERQRALRPHLESGSGVTDEDGNECVFVPAPNHWGANGDLDEESGSLSSVHNLLTWQASYSPLSYTPMYDELPSPDIPYHTMLDPSQPRTTYHLHRTREWTSGGCRKYIYTAREYSDKYSLYLLEASHRDGDNQVTAADFFRAAEYPQPCISILLSGIDKRDAKAAYKSRCIHLRGPFSQPIKEYPDRQQKIPWSPRRFTYGGRRFVWKPGDPHDDVMPETLYEFQRDWAKPGSRSGKRVDDAKPTKLVWGEKKRKGKVESYTIHFAGGVDQVFRELLLASQMARQATATLQFPWTEIIYD
;
A
#
# COMPACT_ATOMS: atom_id res chain seq x y z
N MET A 1 41.61 69.55 -37.60
CA MET A 1 40.34 68.89 -37.23
C MET A 1 39.99 67.94 -38.38
N SER A 2 40.78 66.87 -38.59
CA SER A 2 40.73 65.56 -37.91
C SER A 2 39.42 64.82 -38.17
N SER A 3 39.33 63.60 -38.70
CA SER A 3 40.26 62.70 -39.41
C SER A 3 39.46 61.42 -39.74
N VAL A 4 39.63 60.88 -40.97
CA VAL A 4 40.03 59.48 -41.30
C VAL A 4 39.05 58.34 -40.89
N ILE A 5 38.32 57.70 -41.82
CA ILE A 5 38.63 56.50 -42.66
C ILE A 5 38.72 55.17 -41.90
N GLY A 6 38.04 54.14 -42.43
CA GLY A 6 38.67 52.82 -42.64
C GLY A 6 37.93 51.60 -42.08
N GLY A 7 37.29 50.84 -42.96
CA GLY A 7 37.07 49.41 -42.73
C GLY A 7 38.32 48.60 -43.11
N LEU A 8 38.44 47.37 -42.60
CA LEU A 8 39.01 46.23 -43.32
C LEU A 8 38.84 44.94 -42.51
N SER A 9 38.44 43.91 -43.25
CA SER A 9 38.37 42.51 -42.87
C SER A 9 39.71 41.82 -43.16
N ILE A 10 39.83 40.57 -42.69
CA ILE A 10 40.54 39.41 -43.28
C ILE A 10 41.69 38.79 -42.43
N HIS A 11 41.40 37.54 -42.02
CA HIS A 11 42.23 36.33 -41.83
C HIS A 11 42.96 36.01 -40.50
N GLY A 12 42.49 34.89 -39.90
CA GLY A 12 43.29 33.67 -39.79
C GLY A 12 43.76 33.30 -38.37
N HIS A 13 43.22 32.21 -37.80
CA HIS A 13 44.00 31.03 -37.42
C HIS A 13 43.16 29.90 -36.76
N ASN A 14 43.55 28.68 -37.13
CA ASN A 14 43.14 27.36 -36.66
C ASN A 14 42.97 27.19 -35.13
N ALA A 15 41.96 26.42 -34.72
CA ALA A 15 42.04 25.57 -33.53
C ALA A 15 41.05 24.38 -33.57
N GLY A 16 41.61 23.17 -33.62
CA GLY A 16 41.19 22.01 -32.80
C GLY A 16 39.85 21.32 -33.06
N SER A 17 39.88 20.21 -33.81
CA SER A 17 38.83 19.18 -33.76
C SER A 17 38.97 18.30 -32.51
N PRO A 18 37.91 18.01 -31.74
CA PRO A 18 37.94 16.94 -30.77
C PRO A 18 37.61 15.58 -31.41
N THR A 19 38.51 14.64 -31.19
CA THR A 19 38.45 13.21 -31.49
C THR A 19 37.19 12.53 -30.95
N LYS A 20 36.47 11.82 -31.83
CA LYS A 20 35.39 10.90 -31.47
C LYS A 20 35.97 9.61 -30.88
N MET A 21 35.54 9.24 -29.68
CA MET A 21 35.71 7.88 -29.15
C MET A 21 34.69 6.91 -29.79
N PRO A 22 35.05 5.63 -30.00
CA PRO A 22 34.16 4.62 -30.57
C PRO A 22 33.10 4.16 -29.57
N ARG A 23 31.84 4.08 -30.03
CA ARG A 23 30.72 3.45 -29.32
C ARG A 23 30.90 1.94 -29.31
N ILE A 24 30.91 1.34 -28.12
CA ILE A 24 30.86 -0.12 -27.92
C ILE A 24 29.40 -0.56 -28.08
N GLU A 25 29.00 -0.88 -29.31
CA GLU A 25 27.74 -1.59 -29.61
C GLU A 25 28.03 -3.09 -29.66
N GLY A 26 28.11 -3.74 -28.49
CA GLY A 26 28.44 -5.17 -28.41
C GLY A 26 27.58 -6.00 -27.45
N PHE A 27 26.90 -5.38 -26.48
CA PHE A 27 26.25 -6.14 -25.39
C PHE A 27 24.73 -6.32 -25.53
N MET A 28 24.04 -5.53 -26.36
CA MET A 28 22.56 -5.60 -26.49
C MET A 28 22.04 -6.66 -27.48
N PHE A 29 22.92 -7.38 -28.18
CA PHE A 29 22.48 -8.36 -29.18
C PHE A 29 22.24 -9.77 -28.62
N PHE A 30 22.82 -10.09 -27.44
CA PHE A 30 22.66 -11.41 -26.81
C PHE A 30 21.36 -11.52 -26.00
N GLU A 31 20.91 -10.45 -25.33
CA GLU A 31 19.66 -10.45 -24.54
C GLU A 31 18.40 -10.56 -25.41
N LYS A 32 18.37 -9.91 -26.59
CA LYS A 32 17.19 -9.92 -27.47
C LYS A 32 16.88 -11.31 -28.05
N LYS A 33 17.89 -12.17 -28.23
CA LYS A 33 17.68 -13.55 -28.72
C LYS A 33 17.11 -14.48 -27.64
N LEU A 34 17.47 -14.26 -26.36
CA LEU A 34 16.98 -15.07 -25.24
C LEU A 34 15.51 -14.76 -24.91
N ILE A 35 15.13 -13.47 -24.92
CA ILE A 35 13.76 -13.00 -24.68
C ILE A 35 12.81 -13.49 -25.80
N GLY A 36 13.27 -13.49 -27.05
CA GLY A 36 12.50 -14.00 -28.19
C GLY A 36 12.25 -15.51 -28.19
N GLN A 37 13.07 -16.30 -27.49
CA GLN A 37 12.83 -17.74 -27.30
C GLN A 37 11.85 -18.01 -26.15
N TYR A 38 11.92 -17.22 -25.06
CA TYR A 38 11.00 -17.34 -23.93
C TYR A 38 9.55 -16.97 -24.30
N ALA A 39 9.36 -15.93 -25.14
CA ALA A 39 8.03 -15.54 -25.64
C ALA A 39 7.39 -16.60 -26.56
N ARG A 40 8.18 -17.41 -27.27
CA ARG A 40 7.66 -18.54 -28.07
C ARG A 40 7.28 -19.74 -27.22
N PHE A 41 8.04 -19.99 -26.15
CA PHE A 41 7.75 -21.05 -25.18
C PHE A 41 6.43 -20.77 -24.44
N MET A 42 6.20 -19.53 -23.98
CA MET A 42 4.95 -19.14 -23.33
C MET A 42 3.73 -19.15 -24.26
N ARG A 43 3.93 -18.89 -25.57
CA ARG A 43 2.85 -18.97 -26.57
C ARG A 43 2.47 -20.42 -26.90
N ALA A 44 3.40 -21.36 -26.78
CA ALA A 44 3.13 -22.79 -26.96
C ALA A 44 2.34 -23.40 -25.80
N LEU A 45 2.58 -22.95 -24.56
CA LEU A 45 1.82 -23.37 -23.38
C LEU A 45 0.35 -22.93 -23.42
N ARG A 46 0.06 -21.75 -23.99
CA ARG A 46 -1.32 -21.22 -24.07
C ARG A 46 -2.20 -21.94 -25.10
N ILE A 47 -1.60 -22.52 -26.15
CA ILE A 47 -2.34 -23.28 -27.17
C ILE A 47 -2.73 -24.68 -26.65
N ALA A 48 -2.03 -25.20 -25.63
CA ALA A 48 -2.36 -26.49 -25.03
C ALA A 48 -3.61 -26.43 -24.14
N ASP A 49 -3.88 -25.29 -23.49
CA ASP A 49 -5.02 -25.11 -22.58
C ASP A 49 -6.36 -24.88 -23.32
N ASP A 50 -6.34 -24.29 -24.52
CA ASP A 50 -7.56 -23.99 -25.28
C ASP A 50 -8.12 -25.20 -26.08
N CYS A 51 -7.43 -26.35 -26.09
CA CYS A 51 -7.86 -27.54 -26.83
C CYS A 51 -8.58 -28.61 -25.99
N GLY A 52 -8.72 -28.42 -24.68
CA GLY A 52 -9.32 -29.42 -23.79
C GLY A 52 -10.61 -28.93 -23.14
N CYS A 53 -11.75 -29.04 -23.83
CA CYS A 53 -13.09 -29.34 -23.29
C CYS A 53 -14.19 -28.86 -24.24
N ALA A 54 -14.56 -29.71 -25.21
CA ALA A 54 -15.81 -29.58 -25.93
C ALA A 54 -16.42 -30.97 -26.16
N THR A 55 -17.24 -31.46 -25.23
CA THR A 55 -18.29 -32.47 -25.51
C THR A 55 -19.30 -32.61 -24.36
N GLY A 56 -20.60 -32.48 -24.70
CA GLY A 56 -21.77 -33.02 -23.97
C GLY A 56 -22.35 -32.13 -22.86
N GLY A 57 -23.66 -31.89 -22.72
CA GLY A 57 -24.85 -32.45 -23.35
C GLY A 57 -26.07 -32.24 -22.41
N ARG A 58 -27.05 -31.47 -22.89
CA ARG A 58 -28.50 -31.39 -22.64
C ARG A 58 -29.21 -31.97 -21.38
N ASP A 59 -30.21 -31.16 -20.98
CA ASP A 59 -31.55 -31.44 -20.42
C ASP A 59 -31.72 -31.96 -18.98
N ALA A 60 -32.37 -31.17 -18.11
CA ALA A 60 -33.75 -31.41 -17.66
C ALA A 60 -34.19 -30.47 -16.51
N ASP A 61 -35.46 -30.09 -16.60
CA ASP A 61 -36.29 -29.25 -15.75
C ASP A 61 -36.70 -29.95 -14.43
N TYR A 62 -36.98 -29.18 -13.35
CA TYR A 62 -38.00 -29.41 -12.28
C TYR A 62 -37.73 -28.61 -10.99
N GLY A 63 -38.55 -27.58 -10.75
CA GLY A 63 -39.52 -27.60 -9.64
C GLY A 63 -39.11 -27.40 -8.16
N ARG A 64 -39.42 -26.19 -7.67
CA ARG A 64 -39.94 -25.77 -6.33
C ARG A 64 -38.98 -25.29 -5.22
N PRO A 65 -39.40 -24.28 -4.43
CA PRO A 65 -38.54 -23.60 -3.46
C PRO A 65 -38.70 -24.16 -2.04
N LEU A 66 -37.57 -24.40 -1.36
CA LEU A 66 -37.51 -24.64 0.08
C LEU A 66 -37.24 -23.33 0.82
N LYS A 67 -38.03 -23.09 1.88
CA LYS A 67 -37.92 -21.96 2.82
C LYS A 67 -36.56 -21.99 3.54
N PRO A 68 -36.01 -20.82 3.93
CA PRO A 68 -34.77 -20.75 4.70
C PRO A 68 -35.01 -21.07 6.18
N PRO A 69 -34.04 -21.69 6.88
CA PRO A 69 -34.06 -21.79 8.33
C PRO A 69 -33.61 -20.47 8.98
N VAL A 70 -34.28 -20.17 10.09
CA VAL A 70 -34.01 -19.08 11.03
C VAL A 70 -32.67 -19.32 11.70
N TRP A 71 -31.75 -18.35 11.61
CA TRP A 71 -30.49 -18.35 12.36
C TRP A 71 -30.65 -17.65 13.70
N LEU A 72 -30.19 -18.34 14.74
CA LEU A 72 -30.02 -17.88 16.11
C LEU A 72 -28.94 -16.79 16.22
N ALA A 73 -29.10 -15.97 17.25
CA ALA A 73 -28.25 -14.86 17.65
C ALA A 73 -26.76 -15.25 17.87
N PRO A 74 -25.81 -14.30 17.74
CA PRO A 74 -24.40 -14.56 17.98
C PRO A 74 -24.09 -14.61 19.48
N LEU A 75 -23.39 -15.68 19.89
CA LEU A 75 -22.66 -15.76 21.14
C LEU A 75 -21.32 -15.02 21.00
N ASN A 76 -21.05 -14.12 21.94
CA ASN A 76 -19.75 -13.51 22.20
C ASN A 76 -18.68 -14.59 22.45
N PRO A 77 -17.43 -14.38 21.98
CA PRO A 77 -16.27 -14.88 22.67
C PRO A 77 -15.58 -13.75 23.46
N LEU A 78 -15.35 -14.09 24.71
CA LEU A 78 -14.58 -13.38 25.72
C LEU A 78 -13.15 -13.08 25.27
N SER A 79 -12.71 -11.91 25.73
CA SER A 79 -11.35 -11.44 25.95
C SER A 79 -10.32 -12.51 26.33
N TYR A 80 -9.16 -12.48 25.70
CA TYR A 80 -7.90 -12.91 26.31
C TYR A 80 -7.00 -11.70 26.56
N ARG A 81 -6.81 -11.38 27.85
CA ARG A 81 -5.65 -10.67 28.38
C ARG A 81 -4.61 -11.72 28.78
N LEU A 82 -3.39 -11.58 28.27
CA LEU A 82 -2.13 -12.02 28.86
C LEU A 82 -1.07 -11.23 28.06
N GLY A 83 -0.36 -10.26 28.60
CA GLY A 83 0.22 -10.20 29.94
C GLY A 83 1.66 -10.67 29.82
N ALA A 84 2.55 -9.70 29.62
CA ALA A 84 3.98 -9.81 29.42
C ALA A 84 4.70 -10.80 30.37
N HIS A 85 5.62 -11.57 29.81
CA HIS A 85 6.89 -11.94 30.43
C HIS A 85 7.73 -12.68 29.39
N LEU A 86 8.90 -12.15 29.05
CA LEU A 86 10.14 -12.90 28.77
C LEU A 86 11.28 -11.90 28.45
N HIS A 87 11.89 -11.39 29.52
CA HIS A 87 13.29 -10.97 29.46
C HIS A 87 14.15 -12.16 29.88
N GLY A 88 15.20 -12.41 29.08
CA GLY A 88 16.44 -13.01 29.55
C GLY A 88 16.50 -14.53 29.52
N LEU A 89 17.07 -15.08 28.44
CA LEU A 89 17.91 -16.29 28.49
C LEU A 89 18.86 -16.26 27.28
N SER A 90 20.02 -15.61 27.47
CA SER A 90 21.18 -15.78 26.60
C SER A 90 22.38 -15.96 27.50
N ALA A 91 22.73 -17.21 27.81
CA ALA A 91 24.04 -17.65 28.29
C ALA A 91 24.05 -19.15 28.62
N LEU A 92 25.09 -19.81 28.11
CA LEU A 92 25.74 -21.04 28.61
C LEU A 92 25.05 -22.39 28.33
N LEU A 93 25.65 -23.14 27.39
CA LEU A 93 26.11 -24.51 27.62
C LEU A 93 27.02 -24.98 26.46
N LEU A 94 28.33 -24.95 26.71
CA LEU A 94 29.33 -25.76 26.00
C LEU A 94 29.45 -27.11 26.73
N PRO A 95 29.52 -28.24 26.02
CA PRO A 95 30.15 -29.44 26.55
C PRO A 95 31.49 -29.73 25.85
N ALA A 96 32.45 -30.15 26.66
CA ALA A 96 33.79 -30.58 26.28
C ALA A 96 33.79 -31.95 25.57
N PRO A 97 34.91 -32.35 24.90
CA PRO A 97 34.93 -33.44 23.93
C PRO A 97 35.28 -34.79 24.55
N GLY A 98 34.70 -35.87 24.01
CA GLY A 98 35.13 -37.24 24.27
C GLY A 98 34.54 -38.25 23.28
N HIS A 99 35.42 -38.94 22.54
CA HIS A 99 35.39 -40.34 22.04
C HIS A 99 34.05 -41.03 21.70
N THR A 100 33.87 -41.84 20.65
CA THR A 100 34.63 -42.34 19.49
C THR A 100 33.65 -43.16 18.67
N ASP A 101 33.85 -43.12 17.35
CA ASP A 101 33.65 -44.17 16.35
C ASP A 101 32.28 -44.84 16.10
N ASN A 102 32.00 -44.84 14.78
CA ASN A 102 31.26 -45.84 14.01
C ASN A 102 29.75 -45.92 14.21
N ASP A 103 29.02 -45.08 13.48
CA ASP A 103 27.83 -45.49 12.72
C ASP A 103 27.26 -44.35 11.85
N HIS A 104 27.97 -43.95 10.79
CA HIS A 104 27.48 -42.93 9.85
C HIS A 104 27.63 -43.36 8.40
N ARG A 105 26.71 -44.19 7.93
CA ARG A 105 26.45 -44.33 6.50
C ARG A 105 25.00 -44.72 6.15
N ALA A 106 24.01 -44.06 6.76
CA ALA A 106 22.61 -44.13 6.31
C ALA A 106 21.70 -43.00 6.86
N ALA A 107 22.22 -41.82 7.19
CA ALA A 107 21.38 -40.66 7.53
C ALA A 107 21.20 -39.78 6.28
N MET A 108 20.35 -40.20 5.35
CA MET A 108 19.78 -39.24 4.39
C MET A 108 19.05 -38.19 5.23
N GLY A 109 19.52 -36.95 5.11
CA GLY A 109 19.14 -35.83 5.97
C GLY A 109 17.64 -35.74 6.12
N LYS A 110 17.17 -35.86 7.37
CA LYS A 110 15.87 -35.30 7.75
C LYS A 110 15.98 -33.81 7.44
N MET A 111 15.42 -33.39 6.31
CA MET A 111 15.14 -31.98 6.07
C MET A 111 14.30 -31.55 7.27
N VAL A 112 14.90 -30.74 8.14
CA VAL A 112 14.20 -30.12 9.26
C VAL A 112 13.14 -29.24 8.62
N THR A 113 11.90 -29.71 8.60
CA THR A 113 10.77 -28.95 8.12
C THR A 113 10.68 -27.71 8.98
N MET A 114 10.96 -26.54 8.39
CA MET A 114 10.80 -25.28 9.10
C MET A 114 9.35 -25.16 9.55
N THR A 115 9.15 -24.95 10.85
CA THR A 115 7.82 -24.72 11.41
C THR A 115 7.27 -23.38 10.90
N ARG A 116 5.96 -23.29 10.69
CA ARG A 116 5.28 -22.06 10.27
C ARG A 116 5.58 -20.85 11.18
N GLU A 117 5.69 -21.08 12.49
CA GLU A 117 6.03 -20.05 13.48
C GLU A 117 7.44 -19.48 13.26
N HIS A 118 8.41 -20.35 12.95
CA HIS A 118 9.77 -19.92 12.63
C HIS A 118 9.82 -19.08 11.35
N LEU A 119 9.05 -19.45 10.32
CA LEU A 119 8.92 -18.65 9.10
C LEU A 119 8.30 -17.28 9.39
N GLU A 120 7.29 -17.21 10.25
CA GLU A 120 6.70 -15.95 10.70
C GLU A 120 7.70 -15.05 11.43
N LEU A 121 8.48 -15.62 12.34
CA LEU A 121 9.55 -14.92 13.04
C LEU A 121 10.63 -14.37 12.09
N LEU A 122 11.07 -15.17 11.10
CA LEU A 122 12.04 -14.72 10.10
C LEU A 122 11.49 -13.57 9.26
N ARG A 123 10.20 -13.62 8.90
CA ARG A 123 9.55 -12.56 8.13
C ARG A 123 9.46 -11.26 8.92
N SER A 124 9.02 -11.30 10.18
CA SER A 124 8.82 -10.10 10.99
C SER A 124 10.14 -9.48 11.49
N SER A 125 11.12 -10.31 11.87
CA SER A 125 12.39 -9.83 12.43
C SER A 125 13.20 -8.95 11.48
N ALA A 126 13.14 -9.20 10.16
CA ALA A 126 13.82 -8.38 9.17
C ALA A 126 13.35 -6.91 9.20
N PHE A 127 12.03 -6.72 9.30
CA PHE A 127 11.40 -5.40 9.38
C PHE A 127 11.52 -4.77 10.77
N GLU A 128 11.59 -5.58 11.82
CA GLU A 128 11.87 -5.11 13.18
C GLU A 128 13.28 -4.50 13.27
N SER A 129 14.29 -5.20 12.76
CA SER A 129 15.66 -4.69 12.69
C SER A 129 15.75 -3.43 11.82
N GLU A 130 14.97 -3.37 10.74
CA GLU A 130 14.89 -2.19 9.87
C GLU A 130 14.37 -0.96 10.64
N HIS A 131 13.33 -1.15 11.44
CA HIS A 131 12.75 -0.12 12.31
C HIS A 131 13.71 0.32 13.42
N ALA A 132 14.46 -0.63 13.98
CA ALA A 132 15.51 -0.38 14.97
C ALA A 132 16.80 0.22 14.36
N GLN A 133 16.81 0.53 13.05
CA GLN A 133 17.96 1.06 12.31
C GLN A 133 19.19 0.13 12.31
N LEU A 134 18.99 -1.17 12.51
CA LEU A 134 20.02 -2.21 12.45
C LEU A 134 20.16 -2.74 11.02
N TYR A 135 20.57 -1.88 10.09
CA TYR A 135 20.50 -2.13 8.65
C TYR A 135 21.34 -3.33 8.17
N ASP A 136 22.52 -3.57 8.76
CA ASP A 136 23.34 -4.75 8.44
C ASP A 136 22.61 -6.06 8.79
N THR A 137 21.99 -6.08 9.97
CA THR A 137 21.24 -7.25 10.44
C THR A 137 19.96 -7.43 9.63
N SER A 138 19.24 -6.34 9.38
CA SER A 138 18.03 -6.33 8.55
C SER A 138 18.31 -6.85 7.14
N TYR A 139 19.42 -6.45 6.50
CA TYR A 139 19.80 -6.92 5.17
C TYR A 139 19.93 -8.45 5.11
N MET A 140 20.66 -9.04 6.07
CA MET A 140 20.84 -10.50 6.16
C MET A 140 19.52 -11.21 6.48
N GLN A 141 18.67 -10.63 7.33
CA GLN A 141 17.37 -11.20 7.66
C GLN A 141 16.39 -11.17 6.49
N HIS A 142 16.37 -10.11 5.67
CA HIS A 142 15.58 -10.07 4.43
C HIS A 142 16.01 -11.17 3.46
N GLU A 143 17.32 -11.42 3.34
CA GLU A 143 17.85 -12.51 2.52
C GLU A 143 17.38 -13.88 3.02
N ALA A 144 17.56 -14.13 4.33
CA ALA A 144 17.17 -15.38 4.97
C ALA A 144 15.66 -15.64 4.85
N ALA A 145 14.83 -14.62 5.07
CA ALA A 145 13.38 -14.71 4.92
C ALA A 145 12.97 -15.04 3.48
N ALA A 146 13.58 -14.37 2.49
CA ALA A 146 13.29 -14.64 1.08
C ALA A 146 13.65 -16.08 0.68
N MET A 147 14.82 -16.58 1.09
CA MET A 147 15.23 -17.96 0.82
C MET A 147 14.32 -19.00 1.48
N ALA A 148 13.90 -18.76 2.74
CA ALA A 148 12.98 -19.66 3.44
C ALA A 148 11.61 -19.75 2.74
N LEU A 149 11.12 -18.61 2.22
CA LEU A 149 9.87 -18.56 1.45
C LEU A 149 9.99 -19.23 0.07
N GLU A 150 11.15 -19.10 -0.59
CA GLU A 150 11.43 -19.81 -1.86
C GLU A 150 11.37 -21.33 -1.65
N GLN A 151 11.99 -21.83 -0.56
CA GLN A 151 11.91 -23.25 -0.18
C GLN A 151 10.47 -23.69 0.13
N GLU A 152 9.68 -22.86 0.81
CA GLU A 152 8.27 -23.16 1.08
C GLU A 152 7.47 -23.33 -0.22
N ILE A 153 7.71 -22.47 -1.22
CA ILE A 153 7.07 -22.62 -2.54
C ILE A 153 7.48 -23.95 -3.19
N GLU A 154 8.78 -24.28 -3.20
CA GLU A 154 9.28 -25.53 -3.77
C GLU A 154 8.66 -26.76 -3.10
N HIS A 155 8.58 -26.76 -1.76
CA HIS A 155 7.90 -27.81 -1.00
C HIS A 155 6.40 -27.88 -1.32
N SER A 156 5.73 -26.73 -1.48
CA SER A 156 4.32 -26.68 -1.86
C SER A 156 4.08 -27.23 -3.27
N LEU A 157 5.04 -27.10 -4.18
CA LEU A 157 4.97 -27.61 -5.56
C LEU A 157 5.24 -29.12 -5.63
N ALA A 158 6.06 -29.65 -4.72
CA ALA A 158 6.31 -31.07 -4.58
C ALA A 158 5.10 -31.83 -3.98
N SER A 159 4.23 -31.14 -3.25
CA SER A 159 2.96 -31.69 -2.75
C SER A 159 1.95 -31.85 -3.89
N ILE A 160 1.47 -33.07 -4.11
CA ILE A 160 0.56 -33.45 -5.21
C ILE A 160 -0.91 -33.03 -4.94
N SER A 161 -1.22 -32.39 -3.80
CA SER A 161 -2.60 -32.04 -3.46
C SER A 161 -3.07 -30.80 -4.24
N PRO A 162 -4.05 -30.92 -5.15
CA PRO A 162 -4.62 -29.79 -5.86
C PRO A 162 -5.75 -29.19 -5.01
N ASP A 163 -5.42 -28.23 -4.14
CA ASP A 163 -6.41 -27.39 -3.47
C ASP A 163 -6.29 -25.96 -4.03
N GLU A 164 -7.42 -25.31 -4.34
CA GLU A 164 -7.47 -23.91 -4.77
C GLU A 164 -6.83 -22.98 -3.72
N ASN A 165 -6.87 -23.35 -2.43
CA ASN A 165 -6.16 -22.62 -1.38
C ASN A 165 -4.63 -22.59 -1.59
N SER A 166 -4.07 -23.57 -2.31
CA SER A 166 -2.63 -23.64 -2.57
C SER A 166 -2.14 -22.53 -3.52
N ASP A 167 -2.98 -22.09 -4.45
CA ASP A 167 -2.60 -21.04 -5.42
C ASP A 167 -2.62 -19.65 -4.79
N GLU A 168 -3.63 -19.36 -3.95
CA GLU A 168 -3.67 -18.11 -3.18
C GLU A 168 -2.50 -18.07 -2.18
N HIS A 169 -2.21 -19.19 -1.51
CA HIS A 169 -1.04 -19.30 -0.63
C HIS A 169 0.26 -19.00 -1.39
N ARG A 170 0.49 -19.67 -2.52
CA ARG A 170 1.68 -19.41 -3.37
C ARG A 170 1.76 -17.96 -3.84
N ARG A 171 0.63 -17.30 -4.14
CA ARG A 171 0.58 -15.88 -4.50
C ARG A 171 1.04 -15.01 -3.33
N ILE A 172 0.54 -15.28 -2.14
CA ILE A 172 0.92 -14.55 -0.92
C ILE A 172 2.42 -14.70 -0.70
N VAL A 173 2.96 -15.93 -0.74
CA VAL A 173 4.38 -16.20 -0.54
C VAL A 173 5.25 -15.51 -1.60
N LYS A 174 4.87 -15.57 -2.89
CA LYS A 174 5.57 -14.84 -3.97
C LYS A 174 5.59 -13.32 -3.75
N THR A 175 4.50 -12.77 -3.22
CA THR A 175 4.43 -11.35 -2.90
C THR A 175 5.36 -11.00 -1.74
N GLN A 176 5.38 -11.82 -0.68
CA GLN A 176 6.32 -11.66 0.44
C GLN A 176 7.78 -11.74 -0.04
N ILE A 177 8.14 -12.71 -0.89
CA ILE A 177 9.48 -12.81 -1.49
C ILE A 177 9.83 -11.51 -2.23
N THR A 178 8.91 -11.00 -3.05
CA THR A 178 9.12 -9.76 -3.81
C THR A 178 9.41 -8.60 -2.86
N LEU A 179 8.64 -8.46 -1.78
CA LEU A 179 8.82 -7.41 -0.78
C LEU A 179 10.19 -7.53 -0.09
N HIS A 180 10.57 -8.70 0.43
CA HIS A 180 11.88 -8.88 1.07
C HIS A 180 13.05 -8.60 0.12
N ARG A 181 12.97 -9.05 -1.14
CA ARG A 181 14.01 -8.79 -2.15
C ARG A 181 14.06 -7.32 -2.57
N GLU A 182 12.93 -6.61 -2.60
CA GLU A 182 12.90 -5.17 -2.83
C GLU A 182 13.57 -4.41 -1.68
N ARG A 183 13.28 -4.76 -0.43
CA ARG A 183 13.92 -4.16 0.75
C ARG A 183 15.42 -4.42 0.81
N GLN A 184 15.85 -5.65 0.52
CA GLN A 184 17.28 -5.97 0.43
C GLN A 184 18.00 -5.09 -0.61
N ARG A 185 17.38 -4.90 -1.79
CA ARG A 185 17.90 -3.98 -2.83
C ARG A 185 17.89 -2.52 -2.40
N ALA A 186 16.97 -2.11 -1.54
CA ALA A 186 16.88 -0.75 -0.99
C ALA A 186 17.95 -0.46 0.06
N LEU A 187 18.27 -1.44 0.90
CA LEU A 187 19.30 -1.33 1.94
C LEU A 187 20.73 -1.28 1.36
N ARG A 188 20.96 -1.99 0.25
CA ARG A 188 22.30 -2.17 -0.33
C ARG A 188 23.07 -0.87 -0.59
N PRO A 189 22.53 0.16 -1.27
CA PRO A 189 23.25 1.42 -1.48
C PRO A 189 23.60 2.16 -0.18
N HIS A 190 22.73 2.05 0.83
CA HIS A 190 22.96 2.67 2.14
C HIS A 190 24.15 2.02 2.86
N LEU A 191 24.31 0.70 2.74
CA LEU A 191 25.42 -0.05 3.32
C LEU A 191 26.73 0.09 2.53
N GLU A 192 26.67 0.12 1.19
CA GLU A 192 27.86 0.07 0.33
C GLU A 192 28.52 1.44 0.08
N SER A 193 27.81 2.56 0.22
CA SER A 193 28.34 3.85 -0.27
C SER A 193 28.10 5.08 0.61
N GLY A 194 27.26 4.99 1.66
CA GLY A 194 26.57 6.19 2.16
C GLY A 194 25.63 6.71 1.06
N SER A 195 24.45 7.22 1.42
CA SER A 195 23.32 7.29 0.48
C SER A 195 23.63 8.01 -0.84
N GLY A 196 24.51 9.03 -0.86
CA GLY A 196 25.27 9.54 -2.03
C GLY A 196 24.48 10.04 -3.25
N VAL A 197 23.19 9.75 -3.29
CA VAL A 197 22.19 10.07 -4.29
C VAL A 197 21.36 11.17 -3.68
N THR A 198 21.23 12.29 -4.35
CA THR A 198 20.34 13.38 -3.93
C THR A 198 19.03 13.32 -4.72
N ASP A 199 17.91 13.64 -4.10
CA ASP A 199 16.62 13.83 -4.77
C ASP A 199 16.62 15.10 -5.65
N GLU A 200 15.51 15.38 -6.35
CA GLU A 200 15.36 16.56 -7.22
C GLU A 200 15.46 17.89 -6.45
N ASP A 201 15.21 17.84 -5.13
CA ASP A 201 15.29 18.97 -4.20
C ASP A 201 16.70 19.10 -3.57
N GLY A 202 17.66 18.22 -3.94
CA GLY A 202 19.04 18.23 -3.47
C GLY A 202 19.26 17.53 -2.12
N ASN A 203 18.25 16.86 -1.57
CA ASN A 203 18.36 16.14 -0.30
C ASN A 203 18.93 14.75 -0.53
N GLU A 204 19.82 14.30 0.34
CA GLU A 204 20.32 12.93 0.30
C GLU A 204 19.14 11.92 0.39
N CYS A 205 19.13 10.91 -0.49
CA CYS A 205 18.14 9.84 -0.53
C CYS A 205 18.30 8.98 0.71
N VAL A 206 17.66 9.40 1.80
CA VAL A 206 17.56 8.64 3.04
C VAL A 206 16.72 7.40 2.77
N PHE A 207 17.26 6.23 3.11
CA PHE A 207 16.50 4.99 3.12
C PHE A 207 15.28 5.16 4.02
N VAL A 208 14.07 4.98 3.48
CA VAL A 208 12.82 5.11 4.24
C VAL A 208 12.46 3.74 4.80
N PRO A 209 12.42 3.54 6.12
CA PRO A 209 11.98 2.28 6.69
C PRO A 209 10.54 1.94 6.27
N ALA A 210 10.27 0.66 6.02
CA ALA A 210 8.97 0.14 5.66
C ALA A 210 8.02 0.35 6.84
N PRO A 211 6.86 0.99 6.62
CA PRO A 211 5.85 1.16 7.65
C PRO A 211 5.48 -0.19 8.27
N ASN A 212 5.42 -0.24 9.59
CA ASN A 212 5.07 -1.43 10.36
C ASN A 212 4.32 -1.06 11.65
N HIS A 213 3.94 -2.07 12.42
CA HIS A 213 3.07 -1.93 13.57
C HIS A 213 3.78 -1.32 14.76
N TRP A 214 5.11 -1.45 14.87
CA TRP A 214 5.88 -0.79 15.92
C TRP A 214 5.83 0.73 15.75
N GLY A 215 6.08 1.23 14.52
CA GLY A 215 5.95 2.66 14.23
C GLY A 215 4.52 3.17 14.45
N ALA A 216 3.53 2.40 13.98
CA ALA A 216 2.13 2.76 14.18
C ALA A 216 1.71 2.74 15.65
N ASN A 217 2.21 1.80 16.45
CA ASN A 217 1.87 1.70 17.88
C ASN A 217 2.56 2.80 18.70
N GLY A 218 3.77 3.21 18.31
CA GLY A 218 4.42 4.38 18.88
C GLY A 218 3.57 5.63 18.67
N ASP A 219 2.99 5.81 17.49
CA ASP A 219 2.06 6.91 17.21
C ASP A 219 0.68 6.75 17.89
N LEU A 220 0.39 5.63 18.56
CA LEU A 220 -0.89 5.39 19.25
C LEU A 220 -0.80 5.46 20.77
N ASP A 221 0.41 5.61 21.31
CA ASP A 221 0.56 5.79 22.75
C ASP A 221 -0.05 7.12 23.20
N GLU A 222 -0.57 7.18 24.43
CA GLU A 222 -1.24 8.39 24.92
C GLU A 222 -0.25 9.55 25.09
N GLU A 223 1.05 9.25 25.23
CA GLU A 223 2.13 10.21 25.48
C GLU A 223 2.59 10.96 24.22
N SER A 224 2.41 10.40 23.02
CA SER A 224 2.86 11.03 21.76
C SER A 224 2.09 12.30 21.40
N GLY A 225 0.91 12.53 21.98
CA GLY A 225 0.05 13.66 21.61
C GLY A 225 -0.40 13.66 20.14
N SER A 226 -0.22 12.54 19.42
CA SER A 226 -0.55 12.41 18.00
C SER A 226 -2.07 12.49 17.77
N LEU A 227 -2.48 12.79 16.54
CA LEU A 227 -3.92 12.84 16.23
C LEU A 227 -4.57 11.46 16.36
N SER A 228 -3.83 10.41 16.06
CA SER A 228 -4.28 9.03 16.18
C SER A 228 -4.44 8.57 17.63
N SER A 229 -3.51 8.94 18.51
CA SER A 229 -3.64 8.72 19.95
C SER A 229 -4.85 9.44 20.52
N VAL A 230 -5.02 10.72 20.16
CA VAL A 230 -6.19 11.52 20.56
C VAL A 230 -7.49 10.86 20.08
N HIS A 231 -7.53 10.34 18.84
CA HIS A 231 -8.70 9.62 18.35
C HIS A 231 -9.02 8.39 19.19
N ASN A 232 -8.02 7.55 19.48
CA ASN A 232 -8.21 6.34 20.26
C ASN A 232 -8.69 6.64 21.69
N LEU A 233 -8.09 7.64 22.34
CA LEU A 233 -8.47 8.06 23.69
C LEU A 233 -9.91 8.60 23.74
N LEU A 234 -10.28 9.53 22.87
CA LEU A 234 -11.63 10.12 22.82
C LEU A 234 -12.70 9.06 22.56
N THR A 235 -12.40 8.11 21.68
CA THR A 235 -13.32 7.04 21.34
C THR A 235 -13.45 5.99 22.44
N TRP A 236 -12.36 5.67 23.14
CA TRP A 236 -12.39 4.80 24.31
C TRP A 236 -13.31 5.39 25.39
N GLN A 237 -13.17 6.68 25.69
CA GLN A 237 -14.02 7.38 26.65
C GLN A 237 -15.51 7.29 26.27
N ALA A 238 -15.83 7.56 25.00
CA ALA A 238 -17.21 7.51 24.50
C ALA A 238 -17.83 6.10 24.55
N SER A 239 -17.00 5.05 24.52
CA SER A 239 -17.48 3.65 24.48
C SER A 239 -17.57 3.01 25.86
N TYR A 240 -16.79 3.47 26.85
CA TYR A 240 -16.62 2.76 28.12
C TYR A 240 -17.05 3.52 29.38
N SER A 241 -17.40 4.81 29.34
CA SER A 241 -17.79 5.54 30.55
C SER A 241 -19.20 6.15 30.49
N PRO A 242 -20.16 5.67 31.30
CA PRO A 242 -21.33 6.44 31.73
C PRO A 242 -21.03 7.35 32.94
N LEU A 243 -19.78 7.42 33.40
CA LEU A 243 -19.37 8.14 34.61
C LEU A 243 -18.64 9.43 34.26
N SER A 244 -18.99 10.48 35.00
CA SER A 244 -18.59 11.88 34.93
C SER A 244 -17.10 12.16 35.22
N TYR A 245 -16.22 11.20 34.94
CA TYR A 245 -14.80 11.47 34.92
C TYR A 245 -14.50 12.23 33.64
N THR A 246 -14.44 13.55 33.72
CA THR A 246 -13.70 14.37 32.76
C THR A 246 -12.22 14.08 33.03
N PRO A 247 -11.53 13.26 32.21
CA PRO A 247 -10.08 13.25 32.29
C PRO A 247 -9.64 14.68 32.00
N MET A 248 -8.55 15.10 32.65
CA MET A 248 -7.98 16.43 32.48
C MET A 248 -7.85 16.76 30.99
N TYR A 249 -8.78 17.57 30.49
CA TYR A 249 -8.72 18.15 29.16
C TYR A 249 -7.55 19.12 29.00
N ASP A 250 -6.81 19.39 30.09
CA ASP A 250 -5.67 20.29 30.10
C ASP A 250 -4.49 19.80 29.24
N GLU A 251 -4.38 18.50 28.96
CA GLU A 251 -3.24 17.94 28.20
C GLU A 251 -3.58 17.55 26.75
N LEU A 252 -4.86 17.41 26.39
CA LEU A 252 -5.21 17.11 25.00
C LEU A 252 -5.24 18.38 24.16
N PRO A 253 -4.63 18.37 22.96
CA PRO A 253 -4.66 19.53 22.09
C PRO A 253 -6.10 19.92 21.80
N SER A 254 -6.49 21.13 22.22
CA SER A 254 -7.85 21.63 22.04
C SER A 254 -8.29 21.47 20.58
N PRO A 255 -9.51 20.95 20.33
CA PRO A 255 -10.06 20.88 18.97
C PRO A 255 -10.21 22.26 18.32
N ASP A 256 -10.12 23.35 19.10
CA ASP A 256 -10.16 24.72 18.61
C ASP A 256 -8.87 25.15 17.90
N ILE A 257 -7.73 24.57 18.27
CA ILE A 257 -6.44 24.81 17.61
C ILE A 257 -6.41 23.95 16.36
N PRO A 258 -6.33 24.48 15.13
CA PRO A 258 -6.36 23.66 13.92
C PRO A 258 -5.18 22.68 13.82
N TYR A 259 -5.42 21.46 13.36
CA TYR A 259 -4.44 20.38 13.22
C TYR A 259 -3.22 20.81 12.41
N HIS A 260 -3.42 21.50 11.29
CA HIS A 260 -2.31 21.97 10.47
C HIS A 260 -1.35 22.93 11.19
N THR A 261 -1.78 23.58 12.28
CA THR A 261 -0.91 24.44 13.10
C THR A 261 -0.09 23.65 14.14
N MET A 262 -0.48 22.41 14.39
CA MET A 262 0.23 21.47 15.28
C MET A 262 1.26 20.64 14.51
N LEU A 263 1.17 20.61 13.19
CA LEU A 263 2.17 19.98 12.33
C LEU A 263 3.46 20.80 12.33
N ASP A 264 4.59 20.11 12.44
CA ASP A 264 5.91 20.73 12.30
C ASP A 264 6.16 21.09 10.82
N PRO A 265 6.17 22.39 10.45
CA PRO A 265 6.38 22.80 9.07
C PRO A 265 7.82 22.58 8.58
N SER A 266 8.76 22.30 9.49
CA SER A 266 10.15 21.98 9.14
C SER A 266 10.32 20.55 8.67
N GLN A 267 9.36 19.66 8.98
CA GLN A 267 9.40 18.29 8.49
C GLN A 267 9.08 18.25 6.98
N PRO A 268 9.83 17.44 6.21
CA PRO A 268 9.58 17.29 4.79
C PRO A 268 8.21 16.65 4.54
N ARG A 269 7.58 17.04 3.44
CA ARG A 269 6.35 16.39 2.96
C ARG A 269 6.61 14.91 2.67
N THR A 270 5.64 14.05 2.96
CA THR A 270 5.70 12.64 2.52
C THR A 270 5.01 12.49 1.18
N THR A 271 5.66 11.86 0.21
CA THR A 271 5.12 11.67 -1.14
C THR A 271 5.05 10.19 -1.49
N TYR A 272 3.91 9.79 -2.07
CA TYR A 272 3.70 8.43 -2.58
C TYR A 272 3.29 8.43 -4.05
N HIS A 273 3.86 7.51 -4.81
CA HIS A 273 3.43 7.20 -6.17
C HIS A 273 2.49 6.00 -6.16
N LEU A 274 1.28 6.17 -6.69
CA LEU A 274 0.26 5.13 -6.73
C LEU A 274 0.27 4.41 -8.07
N HIS A 275 0.40 3.10 -8.00
CA HIS A 275 0.42 2.22 -9.16
C HIS A 275 -0.65 1.16 -9.04
N ARG A 276 -1.30 0.86 -10.17
CA ARG A 276 -2.07 -0.38 -10.32
C ARG A 276 -1.11 -1.43 -10.86
N THR A 277 -0.82 -2.46 -10.09
CA THR A 277 0.26 -3.40 -10.43
C THR A 277 -0.27 -4.68 -11.07
N ARG A 278 -1.40 -5.21 -10.58
CA ARG A 278 -1.89 -6.53 -11.00
C ARG A 278 -3.42 -6.62 -10.97
N GLU A 279 -3.97 -7.47 -11.82
CA GLU A 279 -5.35 -7.93 -11.82
C GLU A 279 -5.35 -9.46 -11.97
N TRP A 280 -6.20 -10.14 -11.23
CA TRP A 280 -6.47 -11.56 -11.46
C TRP A 280 -7.90 -11.92 -11.06
N THR A 281 -8.35 -13.05 -11.58
CA THR A 281 -9.66 -13.62 -11.27
C THR A 281 -9.44 -14.91 -10.51
N SER A 282 -10.07 -15.06 -9.36
CA SER A 282 -10.06 -16.31 -8.56
C SER A 282 -11.45 -16.55 -8.01
N GLY A 283 -11.98 -17.77 -8.19
CA GLY A 283 -13.27 -18.18 -7.63
C GLY A 283 -14.46 -17.29 -8.01
N GLY A 284 -14.48 -16.76 -9.23
CA GLY A 284 -15.54 -15.84 -9.66
C GLY A 284 -15.43 -14.43 -9.06
N CYS A 285 -14.24 -14.02 -8.62
CA CYS A 285 -13.97 -12.72 -8.02
C CYS A 285 -12.73 -12.09 -8.67
N ARG A 286 -12.85 -10.86 -9.14
CA ARG A 286 -11.72 -10.09 -9.67
C ARG A 286 -11.07 -9.31 -8.54
N LYS A 287 -9.77 -9.50 -8.38
CA LYS A 287 -8.94 -8.80 -7.42
C LYS A 287 -7.97 -7.86 -8.15
N TYR A 288 -7.81 -6.67 -7.59
CA TYR A 288 -6.92 -5.61 -8.10
C TYR A 288 -5.94 -5.26 -7.00
N ILE A 289 -4.64 -5.28 -7.31
CA ILE A 289 -3.61 -4.75 -6.42
C ILE A 289 -3.23 -3.35 -6.87
N TYR A 290 -3.27 -2.44 -5.91
CA TYR A 290 -2.62 -1.15 -6.00
C TYR A 290 -1.47 -1.10 -5.01
N THR A 291 -0.39 -0.40 -5.37
CA THR A 291 0.76 -0.19 -4.49
C THR A 291 1.02 1.30 -4.34
N ALA A 292 1.31 1.74 -3.13
CA ALA A 292 1.88 3.05 -2.88
C ALA A 292 3.38 2.89 -2.67
N ARG A 293 4.16 3.54 -3.55
CA ARG A 293 5.62 3.54 -3.53
C ARG A 293 6.14 4.84 -2.97
N GLU A 294 7.31 4.79 -2.35
CA GLU A 294 8.02 6.00 -1.90
C GLU A 294 8.38 6.93 -3.08
N TYR A 295 8.86 8.14 -2.77
CA TYR A 295 9.19 9.18 -3.76
C TYR A 295 10.16 8.72 -4.86
N SER A 296 11.09 7.81 -4.57
CA SER A 296 12.01 7.27 -5.60
C SER A 296 11.31 6.37 -6.63
N ASP A 297 10.06 5.99 -6.36
CA ASP A 297 9.23 5.04 -7.10
C ASP A 297 9.81 3.61 -7.18
N LYS A 298 10.85 3.31 -6.39
CA LYS A 298 11.55 2.03 -6.42
C LYS A 298 10.91 0.97 -5.52
N TYR A 299 10.39 1.37 -4.35
CA TYR A 299 10.00 0.43 -3.31
C TYR A 299 8.56 0.64 -2.89
N SER A 300 7.82 -0.47 -2.78
CA SER A 300 6.43 -0.46 -2.32
C SER A 300 6.39 -0.41 -0.80
N LEU A 301 5.69 0.58 -0.24
CA LEU A 301 5.51 0.75 1.20
C LEU A 301 4.14 0.27 1.67
N TYR A 302 3.12 0.42 0.81
CA TYR A 302 1.77 -0.03 1.09
C TYR A 302 1.15 -0.74 -0.11
N LEU A 303 0.18 -1.61 0.18
CA LEU A 303 -0.60 -2.32 -0.80
C LEU A 303 -2.10 -2.15 -0.50
N LEU A 304 -2.92 -2.11 -1.54
CA LEU A 304 -4.37 -2.22 -1.44
C LEU A 304 -4.84 -3.37 -2.32
N GLU A 305 -5.52 -4.35 -1.74
CA GLU A 305 -6.25 -5.37 -2.47
C GLU A 305 -7.74 -5.01 -2.52
N ALA A 306 -8.22 -4.61 -3.69
CA ALA A 306 -9.63 -4.37 -3.93
C ALA A 306 -10.25 -5.58 -4.63
N SER A 307 -11.41 -6.03 -4.18
CA SER A 307 -12.11 -7.16 -4.79
C SER A 307 -13.52 -6.80 -5.23
N HIS A 308 -14.00 -7.43 -6.30
CA HIS A 308 -15.41 -7.43 -6.67
C HIS A 308 -15.81 -8.78 -7.27
N ARG A 309 -17.05 -9.19 -6.99
CA ARG A 309 -17.61 -10.46 -7.49
C ARG A 309 -17.87 -10.34 -9.00
N ASP A 310 -17.67 -11.42 -9.74
CA ASP A 310 -18.01 -11.49 -11.15
C ASP A 310 -19.50 -11.20 -11.35
N GLY A 311 -19.80 -10.26 -12.24
CA GLY A 311 -21.14 -9.71 -12.45
C GLY A 311 -21.45 -8.44 -11.66
N ASP A 312 -20.63 -8.08 -10.66
CA ASP A 312 -20.71 -6.79 -9.97
C ASP A 312 -19.70 -5.82 -10.60
N ASN A 313 -20.18 -4.76 -11.25
CA ASN A 313 -19.29 -3.74 -11.84
C ASN A 313 -18.68 -2.78 -10.80
N GLN A 314 -18.58 -3.18 -9.53
CA GLN A 314 -18.31 -2.29 -8.41
C GLN A 314 -17.46 -2.95 -7.34
N VAL A 315 -16.41 -2.27 -6.91
CA VAL A 315 -15.68 -2.60 -5.67
C VAL A 315 -16.56 -2.24 -4.48
N THR A 316 -16.79 -3.22 -3.61
CA THR A 316 -17.57 -3.08 -2.38
C THR A 316 -16.70 -3.21 -1.13
N ALA A 317 -15.54 -3.86 -1.26
CA ALA A 317 -14.58 -4.02 -0.19
C ALA A 317 -13.14 -3.94 -0.72
N ALA A 318 -12.24 -3.45 0.11
CA ALA A 318 -10.81 -3.48 -0.13
C ALA A 318 -10.07 -3.63 1.21
N ASP A 319 -8.91 -4.25 1.17
CA ASP A 319 -8.03 -4.38 2.32
C ASP A 319 -6.72 -3.65 2.03
N PHE A 320 -6.24 -2.90 3.02
CA PHE A 320 -5.03 -2.09 2.94
C PHE A 320 -3.98 -2.67 3.88
N PHE A 321 -2.78 -2.83 3.35
CA PHE A 321 -1.68 -3.55 3.98
C PHE A 321 -0.46 -2.65 4.03
N ARG A 322 0.28 -2.73 5.13
CA ARG A 322 1.68 -2.33 5.16
C ARG A 322 2.49 -3.41 4.45
N ALA A 323 3.46 -3.01 3.64
CA ALA A 323 4.34 -3.96 2.97
C ALA A 323 5.05 -4.89 3.97
N ALA A 324 5.45 -4.37 5.12
CA ALA A 324 6.13 -5.13 6.17
C ALA A 324 5.27 -6.21 6.85
N GLU A 325 3.94 -6.10 6.76
CA GLU A 325 3.00 -6.96 7.49
C GLU A 325 2.16 -7.85 6.57
N TYR A 326 2.30 -7.71 5.25
CA TYR A 326 1.51 -8.48 4.29
C TYR A 326 1.66 -9.99 4.54
N PRO A 327 0.56 -10.78 4.63
CA PRO A 327 -0.81 -10.47 4.21
C PRO A 327 -1.76 -10.01 5.34
N GLN A 328 -1.27 -9.51 6.47
CA GLN A 328 -2.13 -8.99 7.53
C GLN A 328 -2.64 -7.57 7.18
N PRO A 329 -3.95 -7.35 7.03
CA PRO A 329 -4.48 -6.03 6.74
C PRO A 329 -4.36 -5.12 7.97
N CYS A 330 -3.94 -3.88 7.75
CA CYS A 330 -3.93 -2.85 8.78
C CYS A 330 -5.21 -2.00 8.74
N ILE A 331 -5.84 -1.85 7.56
CA ILE A 331 -7.15 -1.19 7.40
C ILE A 331 -8.02 -1.98 6.44
N SER A 332 -9.20 -2.41 6.88
CA SER A 332 -10.27 -2.94 6.04
C SER A 332 -11.26 -1.85 5.67
N ILE A 333 -11.63 -1.81 4.40
CA ILE A 333 -12.44 -0.75 3.80
C ILE A 333 -13.72 -1.35 3.24
N LEU A 334 -14.86 -0.81 3.65
CA LEU A 334 -16.17 -1.17 3.12
C LEU A 334 -16.80 0.04 2.43
N LEU A 335 -17.24 -0.14 1.19
CA LEU A 335 -17.93 0.88 0.41
C LEU A 335 -19.43 0.57 0.38
N SER A 336 -20.27 1.57 0.67
CA SER A 336 -21.72 1.39 0.60
C SER A 336 -22.15 1.01 -0.83
N GLY A 337 -23.08 0.06 -0.98
CA GLY A 337 -23.55 -0.41 -2.28
C GLY A 337 -24.23 0.68 -3.14
N ILE A 338 -24.06 0.58 -4.46
CA ILE A 338 -24.85 1.30 -5.46
C ILE A 338 -25.61 0.26 -6.31
N ASP A 339 -26.69 0.66 -6.94
CA ASP A 339 -27.37 -0.16 -7.94
C ASP A 339 -26.37 -0.75 -8.96
N LYS A 340 -26.33 -2.08 -9.03
CA LYS A 340 -25.40 -2.85 -9.88
C LYS A 340 -25.59 -2.57 -11.37
N ARG A 341 -26.79 -2.11 -11.76
CA ARG A 341 -27.13 -1.81 -13.16
C ARG A 341 -26.65 -0.45 -13.64
N ASP A 342 -26.17 0.38 -12.72
CA ASP A 342 -25.72 1.73 -13.07
C ASP A 342 -24.31 1.71 -13.67
N ALA A 343 -24.24 1.96 -14.97
CA ALA A 343 -22.98 2.05 -15.70
C ALA A 343 -22.05 3.16 -15.19
N LYS A 344 -22.54 4.15 -14.43
CA LYS A 344 -21.74 5.23 -13.83
C LYS A 344 -21.46 5.04 -12.35
N ALA A 345 -21.74 3.86 -11.80
CA ALA A 345 -21.62 3.61 -10.36
C ALA A 345 -20.19 3.86 -9.84
N ALA A 346 -19.15 3.54 -10.61
CA ALA A 346 -17.76 3.77 -10.24
C ALA A 346 -17.43 5.24 -9.89
N TYR A 347 -18.12 6.21 -10.49
CA TYR A 347 -17.90 7.64 -10.25
C TYR A 347 -18.87 8.27 -9.25
N LYS A 348 -19.89 7.52 -8.85
CA LYS A 348 -20.87 8.00 -7.89
C LYS A 348 -20.32 7.89 -6.48
N SER A 349 -20.45 8.98 -5.75
CA SER A 349 -20.13 9.10 -4.34
C SER A 349 -20.86 8.07 -3.48
N ARG A 350 -20.16 7.55 -2.48
CA ARG A 350 -20.61 6.52 -1.55
C ARG A 350 -20.10 6.81 -0.15
N CYS A 351 -20.71 6.20 0.85
CA CYS A 351 -20.10 6.15 2.17
C CYS A 351 -18.93 5.17 2.14
N ILE A 352 -17.82 5.54 2.78
CA ILE A 352 -16.68 4.65 3.02
C ILE A 352 -16.58 4.41 4.52
N HIS A 353 -16.47 3.15 4.92
CA HIS A 353 -16.23 2.74 6.28
C HIS A 353 -14.82 2.16 6.36
N LEU A 354 -13.95 2.79 7.14
CA LEU A 354 -12.58 2.35 7.36
C LEU A 354 -12.47 1.76 8.77
N ARG A 355 -12.04 0.51 8.87
CA ARG A 355 -11.79 -0.19 10.13
C ARG A 355 -10.31 -0.56 10.18
N GLY A 356 -9.62 -0.18 11.24
CA GLY A 356 -8.18 -0.46 11.39
C GLY A 356 -7.80 -0.51 12.87
N PRO A 357 -6.60 -0.03 13.26
CA PRO A 357 -6.16 -0.01 14.66
C PRO A 357 -6.88 1.05 15.53
N PHE A 358 -8.01 1.57 15.03
CA PHE A 358 -8.85 2.54 15.70
C PHE A 358 -9.88 1.82 16.58
N SER A 359 -10.18 2.40 17.74
CA SER A 359 -11.22 1.88 18.63
C SER A 359 -12.63 1.94 18.03
N GLN A 360 -12.90 2.84 17.06
CA GLN A 360 -14.12 2.84 16.27
C GLN A 360 -13.86 2.97 14.77
N PRO A 361 -14.72 2.37 13.91
CA PRO A 361 -14.63 2.57 12.47
C PRO A 361 -14.86 4.03 12.07
N ILE A 362 -13.98 4.57 11.23
CA ILE A 362 -14.12 5.89 10.64
C ILE A 362 -15.09 5.82 9.46
N LYS A 363 -16.01 6.79 9.41
CA LYS A 363 -17.04 6.86 8.37
C LYS A 363 -16.90 8.15 7.60
N GLU A 364 -16.65 8.03 6.29
CA GLU A 364 -16.62 9.14 5.37
C GLU A 364 -17.95 9.25 4.63
N TYR A 365 -18.63 10.39 4.83
CA TYR A 365 -19.94 10.66 4.25
C TYR A 365 -19.82 11.66 3.10
N PRO A 366 -20.33 11.33 1.90
CA PRO A 366 -20.44 12.32 0.85
C PRO A 366 -21.59 13.30 1.16
N ASP A 367 -21.46 14.57 0.78
CA ASP A 367 -22.55 15.54 0.95
C ASP A 367 -23.81 15.13 0.18
N ARG A 368 -23.59 14.45 -0.95
CA ARG A 368 -24.65 13.94 -1.81
C ARG A 368 -24.36 12.48 -2.08
N GLN A 369 -25.22 11.58 -1.62
CA GLN A 369 -25.07 10.14 -1.87
C GLN A 369 -25.43 9.80 -3.33
N GLN A 370 -24.68 8.88 -3.95
CA GLN A 370 -24.90 8.38 -5.30
C GLN A 370 -24.93 9.49 -6.39
N LYS A 371 -24.15 10.55 -6.21
CA LYS A 371 -23.98 11.64 -7.20
C LYS A 371 -22.52 11.71 -7.65
N ILE A 372 -22.31 12.28 -8.83
CA ILE A 372 -20.97 12.59 -9.34
C ILE A 372 -20.67 14.06 -8.99
N PRO A 373 -19.44 14.40 -8.56
CA PRO A 373 -18.29 13.52 -8.34
C PRO A 373 -18.27 12.86 -6.95
N TRP A 374 -17.18 12.14 -6.65
CA TRP A 374 -16.93 11.53 -5.33
C TRP A 374 -16.96 12.55 -4.20
N SER A 375 -16.41 13.75 -4.42
CA SER A 375 -16.37 14.88 -3.50
C SER A 375 -17.57 15.83 -3.63
N PRO A 376 -17.81 16.67 -2.60
CA PRO A 376 -17.11 16.73 -1.32
C PRO A 376 -17.56 15.64 -0.33
N ARG A 377 -16.63 15.24 0.56
CA ARG A 377 -16.80 14.12 1.52
C ARG A 377 -16.26 14.51 2.88
N ARG A 378 -16.97 14.19 3.95
CA ARG A 378 -16.64 14.63 5.31
C ARG A 378 -16.51 13.46 6.27
N PHE A 379 -15.60 13.60 7.22
CA PHE A 379 -15.42 12.67 8.32
C PHE A 379 -14.87 13.39 9.54
N THR A 380 -14.93 12.70 10.68
CA THR A 380 -14.36 13.14 11.94
C THR A 380 -13.24 12.19 12.34
N TYR A 381 -12.12 12.73 12.80
CA TYR A 381 -10.97 11.97 13.29
C TYR A 381 -10.28 12.75 14.41
N GLY A 382 -9.97 12.12 15.55
CA GLY A 382 -9.35 12.82 16.69
C GLY A 382 -10.16 14.01 17.22
N GLY A 383 -11.50 13.96 17.17
CA GLY A 383 -12.39 15.08 17.54
C GLY A 383 -12.45 16.22 16.52
N ARG A 384 -11.69 16.13 15.42
CA ARG A 384 -11.57 17.15 14.38
C ARG A 384 -12.33 16.77 13.12
N ARG A 385 -12.68 17.75 12.31
CA ARG A 385 -13.49 17.55 11.10
C ARG A 385 -12.68 17.85 9.84
N PHE A 386 -12.79 16.93 8.89
CA PHE A 386 -12.04 16.99 7.65
C PHE A 386 -12.95 16.83 6.45
N VAL A 387 -12.60 17.51 5.36
CA VAL A 387 -13.33 17.48 4.10
C VAL A 387 -12.39 17.19 2.93
N TRP A 388 -12.72 16.17 2.17
CA TRP A 388 -12.17 15.92 0.84
C TRP A 388 -12.88 16.84 -0.17
N LYS A 389 -12.12 17.61 -0.93
CA LYS A 389 -12.60 18.48 -2.02
C LYS A 389 -11.86 18.14 -3.33
N PRO A 390 -12.41 18.49 -4.52
CA PRO A 390 -11.69 18.36 -5.77
C PRO A 390 -10.34 19.08 -5.73
N GLY A 391 -9.29 18.46 -6.29
CA GLY A 391 -7.94 19.05 -6.31
C GLY A 391 -7.83 20.23 -7.27
N ASP A 392 -8.52 20.15 -8.41
CA ASP A 392 -8.69 21.23 -9.37
C ASP A 392 -10.19 21.61 -9.43
N PRO A 393 -10.55 22.90 -9.32
CA PRO A 393 -11.93 23.35 -9.51
C PRO A 393 -12.54 22.99 -10.88
N HIS A 394 -11.71 22.67 -11.87
CA HIS A 394 -12.11 22.30 -13.23
C HIS A 394 -11.99 20.80 -13.50
N ASP A 395 -11.35 20.05 -12.60
CA ASP A 395 -11.22 18.60 -12.68
C ASP A 395 -11.80 17.93 -11.43
N ASP A 396 -12.95 17.32 -11.62
CA ASP A 396 -13.68 16.55 -10.62
C ASP A 396 -13.04 15.17 -10.35
N VAL A 397 -11.86 14.89 -10.93
CA VAL A 397 -11.16 13.60 -10.86
C VAL A 397 -10.14 13.55 -9.71
N MET A 398 -9.86 12.33 -9.25
CA MET A 398 -8.80 12.03 -8.26
C MET A 398 -7.42 12.55 -8.73
N PRO A 399 -6.49 12.86 -7.80
CA PRO A 399 -6.64 12.78 -6.34
C PRO A 399 -7.39 13.98 -5.74
N GLU A 400 -8.19 13.72 -4.71
CA GLU A 400 -8.84 14.79 -3.93
C GLU A 400 -7.88 15.45 -2.94
N THR A 401 -8.16 16.71 -2.59
CA THR A 401 -7.41 17.44 -1.57
C THR A 401 -8.16 17.43 -0.23
N LEU A 402 -7.45 17.13 0.85
CA LEU A 402 -7.96 17.17 2.22
C LEU A 402 -7.74 18.54 2.84
N TYR A 403 -8.79 19.04 3.47
CA TYR A 403 -8.74 20.22 4.32
C TYR A 403 -9.39 19.94 5.67
N GLU A 404 -8.94 20.64 6.71
CA GLU A 404 -9.60 20.70 8.00
C GLU A 404 -10.62 21.85 8.02
N PHE A 405 -11.74 21.68 8.72
CA PHE A 405 -12.75 22.73 8.90
C PHE A 405 -13.33 22.74 10.31
N GLN A 406 -13.85 23.89 10.75
CA GLN A 406 -14.46 24.08 12.06
C GLN A 406 -15.97 24.28 11.98
N ARG A 407 -16.53 24.75 10.88
CA ARG A 407 -17.97 24.90 10.72
C ARG A 407 -18.37 24.56 9.32
N ASP A 408 -19.53 23.94 9.20
CA ASP A 408 -20.17 23.67 7.94
C ASP A 408 -21.66 23.94 8.03
N TRP A 409 -22.23 24.43 6.94
CA TRP A 409 -23.64 24.80 6.86
C TRP A 409 -24.21 24.43 5.51
N ALA A 410 -25.54 24.34 5.42
CA ALA A 410 -26.21 24.12 4.15
C ALA A 410 -25.90 25.29 3.21
N LYS A 411 -25.54 24.99 1.95
CA LYS A 411 -25.31 26.03 0.95
C LYS A 411 -26.61 26.81 0.75
N PRO A 412 -26.61 28.15 0.91
CA PRO A 412 -27.81 28.96 0.71
C PRO A 412 -28.45 28.69 -0.66
N GLY A 413 -29.76 28.46 -0.68
CA GLY A 413 -30.53 28.13 -1.88
C GLY A 413 -30.36 26.70 -2.42
N SER A 414 -29.53 25.85 -1.80
CA SER A 414 -29.39 24.46 -2.23
C SER A 414 -30.54 23.58 -1.74
N ARG A 415 -31.26 22.95 -2.67
CA ARG A 415 -32.23 21.88 -2.38
C ARG A 415 -31.61 20.48 -2.40
N SER A 416 -30.33 20.37 -2.79
CA SER A 416 -29.66 19.09 -3.06
C SER A 416 -28.78 18.61 -1.91
N GLY A 417 -28.87 19.22 -0.72
CA GLY A 417 -28.04 18.88 0.43
C GLY A 417 -26.57 19.31 0.31
N LYS A 418 -26.21 20.21 -0.63
CA LYS A 418 -24.82 20.70 -0.73
C LYS A 418 -24.48 21.49 0.52
N ARG A 419 -23.30 21.23 1.08
CA ARG A 419 -22.78 21.96 2.23
C ARG A 419 -21.62 22.83 1.80
N VAL A 420 -21.39 23.89 2.56
CA VAL A 420 -20.23 24.76 2.50
C VAL A 420 -19.58 24.76 3.88
N ASP A 421 -18.30 25.04 3.93
CA ASP A 421 -17.50 24.97 5.14
C ASP A 421 -16.50 26.14 5.18
N ASP A 422 -15.92 26.35 6.36
CA ASP A 422 -14.90 27.35 6.60
C ASP A 422 -13.47 26.80 6.46
N ALA A 423 -13.28 25.72 5.69
CA ALA A 423 -11.95 25.15 5.50
C ALA A 423 -10.98 26.17 4.91
N LYS A 424 -9.83 26.32 5.57
CA LYS A 424 -8.74 27.19 5.11
C LYS A 424 -8.03 26.56 3.90
N PRO A 425 -7.33 27.35 3.07
CA PRO A 425 -6.60 26.83 1.91
C PRO A 425 -5.35 25.99 2.26
N THR A 426 -5.10 25.72 3.55
CA THR A 426 -4.00 24.87 4.00
C THR A 426 -4.32 23.40 3.72
N LYS A 427 -3.58 22.81 2.77
CA LYS A 427 -3.77 21.43 2.34
C LYS A 427 -3.06 20.47 3.29
N LEU A 428 -3.77 19.46 3.77
CA LEU A 428 -3.18 18.37 4.57
C LEU A 428 -2.74 17.20 3.71
N VAL A 429 -3.54 16.89 2.69
CA VAL A 429 -3.24 15.88 1.67
C VAL A 429 -3.67 16.45 0.34
N TRP A 430 -2.85 16.29 -0.70
CA TRP A 430 -3.21 16.66 -2.06
C TRP A 430 -2.56 15.67 -3.01
N GLY A 431 -2.90 15.76 -4.29
CA GLY A 431 -2.22 14.93 -5.25
C GLY A 431 -2.21 15.52 -6.64
N GLU A 432 -1.41 14.88 -7.48
CA GLU A 432 -1.17 15.22 -8.86
C GLU A 432 -1.55 14.03 -9.72
N LYS A 433 -2.28 14.30 -10.79
CA LYS A 433 -2.53 13.33 -11.85
C LYS A 433 -1.62 13.67 -13.02
N LYS A 434 -0.68 12.78 -13.33
CA LYS A 434 0.18 12.90 -14.51
C LYS A 434 -0.30 11.88 -15.54
N ARG A 435 -0.53 12.36 -16.77
CA ARG A 435 -0.87 11.49 -17.89
C ARG A 435 0.34 11.35 -18.81
N LYS A 436 0.90 10.14 -18.87
CA LYS A 436 1.96 9.78 -19.82
C LYS A 436 1.37 8.82 -20.86
N GLY A 437 0.90 9.37 -21.98
CA GLY A 437 0.21 8.61 -23.02
C GLY A 437 -1.17 8.10 -22.57
N LYS A 438 -1.36 6.78 -22.56
CA LYS A 438 -2.58 6.14 -22.03
C LYS A 438 -2.47 5.80 -20.54
N VAL A 439 -1.30 5.99 -19.93
CA VAL A 439 -1.07 5.70 -18.51
C VAL A 439 -1.35 6.93 -17.68
N GLU A 440 -2.20 6.76 -16.68
CA GLU A 440 -2.41 7.73 -15.62
C GLU A 440 -1.56 7.30 -14.43
N SER A 441 -0.63 8.16 -14.01
CA SER A 441 0.08 8.03 -12.75
C SER A 441 -0.46 9.04 -11.75
N TYR A 442 -0.61 8.60 -10.51
CA TYR A 442 -1.15 9.40 -9.44
C TYR A 442 -0.06 9.56 -8.39
N THR A 443 0.18 10.80 -7.97
CA THR A 443 1.11 11.11 -6.87
C THR A 443 0.31 11.74 -5.76
N ILE A 444 0.48 11.28 -4.52
CA ILE A 444 -0.19 11.83 -3.34
C ILE A 444 0.87 12.39 -2.41
N HIS A 445 0.62 13.60 -1.92
CA HIS A 445 1.47 14.30 -0.99
C HIS A 445 0.74 14.51 0.32
N PHE A 446 1.46 14.35 1.42
CA PHE A 446 1.03 14.62 2.78
C PHE A 446 1.85 15.77 3.33
N ALA A 447 1.21 16.67 4.09
CA ALA A 447 1.92 17.64 4.89
C ALA A 447 2.92 16.94 5.84
N GLY A 448 4.06 17.58 6.11
CA GLY A 448 5.04 17.08 7.07
C GLY A 448 4.43 16.99 8.49
N GLY A 449 4.95 16.07 9.31
CA GLY A 449 4.47 15.87 10.68
C GLY A 449 3.14 15.13 10.82
N VAL A 450 2.51 14.68 9.73
CA VAL A 450 1.32 13.82 9.82
C VAL A 450 1.75 12.44 10.29
N ASP A 451 1.22 12.02 11.45
CA ASP A 451 1.48 10.72 12.06
C ASP A 451 1.17 9.55 11.11
N GLN A 452 1.83 8.41 11.31
CA GLN A 452 1.76 7.28 10.39
C GLN A 452 0.34 6.74 10.30
N VAL A 453 -0.38 6.65 11.41
CA VAL A 453 -1.68 6.00 11.48
C VAL A 453 -2.77 6.82 10.79
N PHE A 454 -2.75 8.14 10.95
CA PHE A 454 -3.63 9.04 10.21
C PHE A 454 -3.26 9.08 8.73
N ARG A 455 -1.96 9.10 8.40
CA ARG A 455 -1.48 9.01 7.01
C ARG A 455 -1.96 7.73 6.32
N GLU A 456 -1.89 6.59 6.99
CA GLU A 456 -2.39 5.30 6.51
C GLU A 456 -3.89 5.33 6.24
N LEU A 457 -4.68 5.90 7.15
CA LEU A 457 -6.13 6.06 6.97
C LEU A 457 -6.47 6.86 5.71
N LEU A 458 -5.80 7.99 5.54
CA LEU A 458 -6.01 8.91 4.43
C LEU A 458 -5.55 8.29 3.10
N LEU A 459 -4.42 7.58 3.10
CA LEU A 459 -3.89 6.89 1.94
C LEU A 459 -4.80 5.72 1.51
N ALA A 460 -5.24 4.90 2.46
CA ALA A 460 -6.19 3.81 2.23
C ALA A 460 -7.49 4.34 1.60
N SER A 461 -8.00 5.45 2.15
CA SER A 461 -9.19 6.14 1.64
C SER A 461 -9.03 6.61 0.19
N GLN A 462 -7.90 7.22 -0.17
CA GLN A 462 -7.59 7.65 -1.54
C GLN A 462 -7.43 6.48 -2.51
N MET A 463 -6.64 5.47 -2.14
CA MET A 463 -6.41 4.30 -2.99
C MET A 463 -7.71 3.52 -3.26
N ALA A 464 -8.59 3.39 -2.27
CA ALA A 464 -9.89 2.73 -2.45
C ALA A 464 -10.76 3.46 -3.48
N ARG A 465 -10.79 4.80 -3.45
CA ARG A 465 -11.50 5.59 -4.47
C ARG A 465 -10.88 5.43 -5.85
N GLN A 466 -9.56 5.47 -5.95
CA GLN A 466 -8.87 5.22 -7.22
C GLN A 466 -9.20 3.82 -7.76
N ALA A 467 -9.23 2.81 -6.89
CA ALA A 467 -9.61 1.46 -7.27
C ALA A 467 -11.02 1.39 -7.86
N THR A 468 -11.98 2.12 -7.29
CA THR A 468 -13.34 2.18 -7.83
C THR A 468 -13.41 2.87 -9.19
N ALA A 469 -12.66 3.96 -9.41
CA ALA A 469 -12.70 4.72 -10.66
C ALA A 469 -12.01 3.99 -11.83
N THR A 470 -10.94 3.25 -11.55
CA THR A 470 -10.11 2.61 -12.59
C THR A 470 -10.80 1.39 -13.23
N LEU A 471 -11.84 0.81 -12.60
CA LEU A 471 -12.59 -0.33 -13.15
C LEU A 471 -13.38 -0.03 -14.42
N GLN A 472 -13.59 1.25 -14.75
CA GLN A 472 -14.39 1.62 -15.91
C GLN A 472 -13.58 1.76 -17.21
N PHE A 473 -12.25 1.76 -17.12
CA PHE A 473 -11.36 1.74 -18.28
C PHE A 473 -10.65 0.38 -18.33
N PRO A 474 -11.09 -0.55 -19.20
CA PRO A 474 -10.33 -1.77 -19.45
C PRO A 474 -8.97 -1.36 -20.01
N TRP A 475 -7.92 -1.63 -19.25
CA TRP A 475 -6.56 -1.49 -19.73
C TRP A 475 -6.34 -2.51 -20.83
N THR A 476 -5.95 -2.01 -22.01
CA THR A 476 -5.13 -2.81 -22.93
C THR A 476 -3.74 -2.80 -22.33
N GLU A 477 -3.19 -3.96 -21.99
CA GLU A 477 -1.84 -4.12 -21.42
C GLU A 477 -0.85 -3.21 -22.15
N ILE A 478 -0.32 -2.19 -21.46
CA ILE A 478 0.91 -1.54 -21.89
C ILE A 478 2.01 -2.37 -21.28
N ILE A 479 2.51 -3.31 -22.08
CA ILE A 479 3.79 -3.97 -21.85
C ILE A 479 4.82 -2.83 -21.78
N TYR A 480 5.46 -2.68 -20.62
CA TYR A 480 6.67 -1.87 -20.53
C TYR A 480 7.74 -2.61 -21.34
N ASP A 481 8.15 -2.01 -22.46
CA ASP A 481 9.31 -2.43 -23.28
C ASP A 481 10.63 -2.19 -22.53
#